data_AF-A0A918F510-F1
#
_entry.id   AF-A0A918F510-F1
#
_cell.length_a   1.000
_cell.length_b   1.000
_cell.length_c   1.000
_cell.angle_alpha   90.00
_cell.angle_beta   90.00
_cell.angle_gamma   90.00
#
_symmetry.space_group_name_H-M   'P 1'
#
loop_
_entity.id
_entity.type
_entity.pdbx_description
1 polymer ?
#
loop_
_entity_poly.entity_id
_entity_poly.type
_entity_poly.pdbx_seq_one_letter_code
_entity_poly.pdbx_strand_id
1 'polypeptide(L)'
;MSSPSVSRPPSRPAPNNAGRTVLWIAILLTLALLTFVTIFTANHNPYVNDVARNKISKYKFIEECKTQFDQFATSVGKSQNAVFTTEYDPKSLVEGAVSNPDPKAAGWVLSSTVAVSRQGLGSQSIPFACQSDANGKVTLVQQSAPQQ
;
A
#
# COMPACT_ATOMS: atom_id res chain seq x y z
N MET A 1 29.89 37.54 79.69
CA MET A 1 30.15 37.40 78.23
C MET A 1 29.58 36.06 77.80
N SER A 2 28.46 36.05 77.08
CA SER A 2 27.80 34.83 76.59
C SER A 2 27.89 34.81 75.07
N SER A 3 28.53 33.79 74.50
CA SER A 3 28.66 33.63 73.04
C SER A 3 27.32 33.18 72.44
N PRO A 4 26.87 33.74 71.30
CA PRO A 4 25.67 33.29 70.63
C PRO A 4 25.95 32.02 69.80
N SER A 5 25.11 31.00 69.98
CA SER A 5 25.07 29.81 69.13
C SER A 5 24.52 30.18 67.74
N VAL A 6 25.35 30.05 66.71
CA VAL A 6 24.94 30.22 65.30
C VAL A 6 24.24 28.94 64.83
N SER A 7 22.93 29.02 64.61
CA SER A 7 22.13 27.95 64.01
C SER A 7 22.36 27.89 62.49
N ARG A 8 22.90 26.76 62.00
CA ARG A 8 23.16 26.49 60.58
C ARG A 8 21.84 26.35 59.81
N PRO A 9 21.68 26.96 58.62
CA PRO A 9 20.45 26.83 57.83
C PRO A 9 20.25 25.38 57.33
N PRO A 10 19.00 24.96 57.07
CA PRO A 10 18.69 23.59 56.67
C PRO A 10 19.32 23.25 55.32
N SER A 11 19.94 22.06 55.27
CA SER A 11 20.49 21.45 54.07
C SER A 11 19.44 21.37 52.97
N ARG A 12 19.71 21.95 51.80
CA ARG A 12 18.84 21.78 50.62
C ARG A 12 18.77 20.29 50.23
N PRO A 13 17.59 19.76 49.87
CA PRO A 13 17.48 18.38 49.41
C PRO A 13 18.34 18.18 48.15
N ALA A 14 19.10 17.09 48.14
CA ALA A 14 19.99 16.74 47.04
C ALA A 14 19.20 16.51 45.73
N PRO A 15 19.70 16.95 44.57
CA PRO A 15 19.03 16.75 43.28
C PRO A 15 18.95 15.25 42.96
N ASN A 16 17.72 14.77 42.91
CA ASN A 16 17.35 13.38 42.73
C ASN A 16 17.49 12.99 41.25
N ASN A 17 18.71 12.66 40.84
CA ASN A 17 19.07 12.20 39.49
C ASN A 17 18.26 10.96 39.04
N ALA A 18 17.70 10.20 39.99
CA ALA A 18 16.85 9.05 39.72
C ALA A 18 15.63 9.40 38.83
N GLY A 19 15.01 10.56 39.01
CA GLY A 19 13.87 10.99 38.20
C GLY A 19 14.24 11.25 36.73
N ARG A 20 15.46 11.75 36.49
CA ARG A 20 15.96 11.98 35.13
C ARG A 20 16.32 10.68 34.43
N THR A 21 16.90 9.71 35.13
CA THR A 21 17.25 8.41 34.53
C THR A 21 16.01 7.63 34.11
N VAL A 22 14.96 7.62 34.93
CA VAL A 22 13.68 6.96 34.59
C VAL A 22 13.02 7.62 33.38
N LEU A 23 13.06 8.96 33.29
CA LEU A 23 12.57 9.70 32.13
C LEU A 23 13.29 9.29 30.83
N TRP A 24 14.63 9.24 30.85
CA TRP A 24 15.41 8.85 29.69
C TRP A 24 15.14 7.40 29.25
N ILE A 25 15.00 6.48 30.20
CA ILE A 25 14.64 5.09 29.91
C ILE A 25 13.25 5.04 29.26
N ALA A 26 12.26 5.76 29.80
CA ALA A 26 10.92 5.81 29.22
C ALA A 26 10.93 6.38 27.79
N ILE A 27 11.73 7.42 27.53
CA ILE A 27 11.89 8.02 26.19
C ILE A 27 12.54 7.03 25.22
N LEU A 28 13.61 6.34 25.63
CA LEU A 28 14.25 5.33 24.78
C LEU A 28 13.31 4.17 24.49
N LEU A 29 12.52 3.75 25.48
CA LEU A 29 11.57 2.67 25.33
C LEU A 29 10.42 3.05 24.38
N THR A 30 9.90 4.27 24.45
CA THR A 30 8.87 4.75 23.52
C THR A 30 9.41 4.89 22.10
N LEU A 31 10.64 5.40 21.92
CA LEU A 31 11.29 5.46 20.61
C LEU A 31 11.54 4.07 20.02
N ALA A 32 11.99 3.12 20.84
CA ALA A 32 12.17 1.72 20.44
C ALA A 32 10.84 1.07 20.05
N LEU A 33 9.78 1.33 20.81
CA LEU A 33 8.45 0.79 20.51
C LEU A 33 7.88 1.38 19.21
N LEU A 34 8.03 2.69 19.00
CA LEU A 34 7.60 3.37 17.78
C LEU A 34 8.31 2.80 16.55
N THR A 35 9.64 2.70 16.61
CA THR A 35 10.43 2.14 15.51
C THR A 35 10.07 0.68 15.24
N PHE A 36 9.87 -0.14 16.28
CA PHE A 36 9.43 -1.52 16.13
C PHE A 36 8.06 -1.62 15.45
N VAL A 37 7.06 -0.85 15.91
CA VAL A 37 5.71 -0.86 15.31
C VAL A 37 5.75 -0.41 13.85
N THR A 38 6.52 0.63 13.52
CA THR A 38 6.68 1.10 12.14
C THR A 38 7.31 0.04 11.24
N ILE A 39 8.38 -0.63 11.69
CA ILE A 39 9.04 -1.69 10.91
C ILE A 39 8.12 -2.90 10.76
N PHE A 40 7.45 -3.32 11.84
CA PHE A 40 6.55 -4.47 11.81
C PHE A 40 5.34 -4.23 10.90
N THR A 41 4.72 -3.04 10.98
CA THR A 41 3.63 -2.66 10.09
C THR A 41 4.09 -2.54 8.64
N ALA A 42 5.30 -2.03 8.38
CA ALA A 42 5.84 -1.97 7.02
C ALA A 42 6.13 -3.37 6.43
N ASN A 43 6.71 -4.29 7.22
CA ASN A 43 7.01 -5.66 6.76
C ASN A 43 5.75 -6.51 6.52
N HIS A 44 4.71 -6.30 7.33
CA HIS A 44 3.40 -6.92 7.12
C HIS A 44 2.52 -6.16 6.12
N ASN A 45 3.01 -5.08 5.52
CA ASN A 45 2.25 -4.34 4.53
C ASN A 45 2.42 -4.98 3.13
N PRO A 46 1.38 -5.65 2.58
CA PRO A 46 1.44 -6.23 1.24
C PRO A 46 1.60 -5.19 0.13
N TYR A 47 1.48 -3.88 0.43
CA TYR A 47 1.59 -2.80 -0.55
C TYR A 47 3.03 -2.36 -0.88
N VAL A 48 4.00 -2.62 0.01
CA VAL A 48 5.37 -2.05 -0.12
C VAL A 48 6.42 -3.07 -0.54
N ASN A 49 6.21 -4.36 -0.25
CA ASN A 49 7.34 -5.31 -0.11
C ASN A 49 7.88 -5.94 -1.42
N ASP A 50 7.26 -5.72 -2.58
CA ASP A 50 7.63 -6.45 -3.80
C ASP A 50 8.19 -5.57 -4.94
N VAL A 51 8.54 -4.30 -4.67
CA VAL A 51 9.26 -3.48 -5.66
C VAL A 51 10.65 -4.06 -5.95
N ALA A 52 11.27 -4.70 -4.97
CA ALA A 52 12.58 -5.35 -5.12
C ALA A 52 12.53 -6.64 -5.97
N ARG A 53 11.42 -7.40 -5.91
CA ARG A 53 11.23 -8.64 -6.70
C ARG A 53 10.60 -8.40 -8.06
N ASN A 54 9.62 -7.50 -8.14
CA ASN A 54 8.78 -7.31 -9.32
C ASN A 54 8.93 -5.93 -10.00
N LYS A 55 9.88 -5.09 -9.55
CA LYS A 55 10.21 -3.73 -10.06
C LYS A 55 9.10 -2.68 -9.95
N ILE A 56 7.85 -3.08 -9.77
CA ILE A 56 6.67 -2.24 -9.57
C ILE A 56 5.92 -2.73 -8.32
N SER A 57 5.36 -1.82 -7.52
CA SER A 57 4.54 -2.20 -6.37
C SER A 57 3.19 -2.76 -6.84
N LYS A 58 2.60 -3.66 -6.05
CA LYS A 58 1.27 -4.23 -6.34
C LYS A 58 0.22 -3.14 -6.55
N TYR A 59 0.25 -2.09 -5.75
CA TYR A 59 -0.65 -0.94 -5.90
C TYR A 59 -0.43 -0.20 -7.22
N LYS A 60 0.82 0.13 -7.54
CA LYS A 60 1.16 0.84 -8.79
C LYS A 60 0.78 0.00 -10.01
N PHE A 61 0.99 -1.32 -9.94
CA PHE A 61 0.56 -2.26 -10.98
C PHE A 61 -0.96 -2.23 -11.20
N ILE A 62 -1.76 -2.30 -10.13
CA ILE A 62 -3.23 -2.25 -10.21
C ILE A 62 -3.69 -0.91 -10.80
N GLU A 63 -3.08 0.21 -10.38
CA GLU A 63 -3.39 1.56 -10.86
C GLU A 63 -3.10 1.72 -12.37
N GLU A 64 -1.93 1.28 -12.82
CA GLU A 64 -1.56 1.31 -14.24
C GLU A 64 -2.46 0.38 -15.07
N CYS A 65 -2.76 -0.81 -14.56
CA CYS A 65 -3.67 -1.74 -15.22
C CYS A 65 -5.08 -1.14 -15.39
N LYS A 66 -5.62 -0.50 -14.36
CA LYS A 66 -6.91 0.21 -14.43
C LYS A 66 -6.87 1.29 -15.50
N THR A 67 -5.80 2.07 -15.54
CA THR A 67 -5.62 3.15 -16.52
C THR A 67 -5.59 2.61 -17.95
N GLN A 68 -4.90 1.49 -18.20
CA GLN A 68 -4.88 0.81 -19.50
C GLN A 68 -6.28 0.32 -19.91
N PHE A 69 -7.05 -0.25 -18.97
CA PHE A 69 -8.43 -0.68 -19.26
C PHE A 69 -9.35 0.51 -19.51
N ASP A 70 -9.27 1.60 -18.73
CA ASP A 70 -10.08 2.79 -18.94
C ASP A 70 -9.80 3.44 -20.31
N GLN A 71 -8.53 3.46 -20.74
CA GLN A 71 -8.15 3.88 -22.09
C GLN A 71 -8.74 2.97 -23.15
N PHE A 72 -8.69 1.64 -22.94
CA PHE A 72 -9.31 0.67 -23.83
C PHE A 72 -10.83 0.90 -23.93
N ALA A 73 -11.54 0.96 -22.80
CA ALA A 73 -12.98 1.19 -22.73
C ALA A 73 -13.38 2.52 -23.40
N THR A 74 -12.59 3.58 -23.20
CA THR A 74 -12.78 4.87 -23.87
C THR A 74 -12.58 4.77 -25.38
N SER A 75 -11.54 4.05 -25.83
CA SER A 75 -11.26 3.87 -27.26
C SER A 75 -12.37 3.07 -27.96
N VAL A 76 -12.84 2.01 -27.32
CA VAL A 76 -13.97 1.19 -27.80
C VAL A 76 -15.26 2.02 -27.76
N GLY A 77 -15.46 2.83 -26.73
CA GLY A 77 -16.58 3.77 -26.59
C GLY A 77 -16.68 4.74 -27.75
N LYS A 78 -15.55 5.39 -28.08
CA LYS A 78 -15.46 6.27 -29.24
C LYS A 78 -15.76 5.53 -30.55
N SER A 79 -15.23 4.32 -30.72
CA SER A 79 -15.46 3.52 -31.94
C SER A 79 -16.91 3.08 -32.12
N GLN A 80 -17.62 2.83 -31.02
CA GLN A 80 -19.01 2.35 -31.03
C GLN A 80 -20.04 3.47 -30.75
N ASN A 81 -19.60 4.72 -30.65
CA ASN A 81 -20.43 5.87 -30.28
C ASN A 81 -21.23 5.63 -28.98
N ALA A 82 -20.61 4.94 -28.01
CA ALA A 82 -21.23 4.51 -26.77
C ALA A 82 -20.45 5.04 -25.57
N VAL A 83 -21.16 5.51 -24.54
CA VAL A 83 -20.57 5.87 -23.25
C VAL A 83 -20.48 4.61 -22.41
N PHE A 84 -19.26 4.26 -22.00
CA PHE A 84 -18.97 3.14 -21.12
C PHE A 84 -18.63 3.65 -19.72
N THR A 85 -19.38 3.22 -18.72
CA THR A 85 -19.01 3.41 -17.31
C THR A 85 -18.37 2.14 -16.79
N THR A 86 -17.14 2.22 -16.28
CA THR A 86 -16.37 1.12 -15.74
C THR A 86 -16.45 1.11 -14.21
N GLU A 87 -17.05 0.07 -13.64
CA GLU A 87 -17.13 -0.17 -12.20
C GLU A 87 -16.14 -1.28 -11.81
N TYR A 88 -15.25 -0.98 -10.86
CA TYR A 88 -14.19 -1.88 -10.42
C TYR A 88 -14.42 -2.34 -8.97
N ASP A 89 -14.32 -3.64 -8.71
CA ASP A 89 -14.35 -4.16 -7.34
C ASP A 89 -12.94 -4.14 -6.72
N PRO A 90 -12.68 -3.32 -5.69
CA PRO A 90 -11.34 -3.21 -5.09
C PRO A 90 -10.85 -4.52 -4.47
N LYS A 91 -11.74 -5.37 -3.97
CA LYS A 91 -11.35 -6.64 -3.35
C LYS A 91 -10.83 -7.62 -4.39
N SER A 92 -11.58 -7.81 -5.49
CA SER A 92 -11.16 -8.68 -6.59
C SER A 92 -9.87 -8.21 -7.28
N LEU A 93 -9.62 -6.90 -7.33
CA LEU A 93 -8.36 -6.35 -7.87
C LEU A 93 -7.15 -6.73 -7.01
N VAL A 94 -7.29 -6.64 -5.69
CA VAL A 94 -6.19 -6.97 -4.78
C VAL A 94 -5.99 -8.48 -4.70
N GLU A 95 -7.06 -9.27 -4.66
CA GLU A 95 -6.97 -10.74 -4.63
C GLU A 95 -6.48 -11.32 -5.97
N GLY A 96 -6.90 -10.73 -7.09
CA GLY A 96 -6.52 -11.15 -8.43
C GLY A 96 -5.09 -10.73 -8.83
N ALA A 97 -4.51 -9.73 -8.16
CA ALA A 97 -3.13 -9.30 -8.38
C ALA A 97 -2.14 -10.21 -7.63
N VAL A 98 -1.51 -11.11 -8.38
CA VAL A 98 -0.55 -12.09 -7.88
C VAL A 98 0.79 -11.94 -8.60
N SER A 99 1.88 -12.33 -7.96
CA SER A 99 3.19 -12.39 -8.63
C SER A 99 3.11 -13.36 -9.80
N ASN A 100 3.80 -13.04 -10.89
CA ASN A 100 3.82 -13.89 -12.06
C ASN A 100 4.35 -15.29 -11.69
N PRO A 101 3.56 -16.36 -11.94
CA PRO A 101 3.97 -17.72 -11.60
C PRO A 101 5.11 -18.24 -12.48
N ASP A 102 5.39 -17.59 -13.61
CA ASP A 102 6.50 -17.98 -14.47
C ASP A 102 7.85 -17.52 -13.86
N PRO A 103 8.73 -18.46 -13.47
CA PRO A 103 10.03 -18.13 -12.88
C PRO A 103 10.97 -17.37 -13.82
N LYS A 104 10.68 -17.32 -15.12
CA LYS A 104 11.44 -16.57 -16.13
C LYS A 104 10.86 -15.19 -16.42
N ALA A 105 9.64 -14.90 -15.99
CA ALA A 105 8.98 -13.64 -16.22
C ALA A 105 8.71 -12.94 -14.88
N ALA A 106 9.62 -12.05 -14.49
CA ALA A 106 9.40 -11.18 -13.34
C ALA A 106 8.21 -10.24 -13.61
N GLY A 107 7.41 -9.96 -12.56
CA GLY A 107 6.28 -9.04 -12.65
C GLY A 107 5.02 -9.54 -11.92
N TRP A 108 3.92 -8.85 -12.17
CA TRP A 108 2.61 -9.12 -11.61
C TRP A 108 1.64 -9.55 -12.69
N VAL A 109 0.67 -10.37 -12.31
CA VAL A 109 -0.49 -10.70 -13.14
C VAL A 109 -1.73 -10.32 -12.35
N LEU A 110 -2.67 -9.68 -13.02
CA LEU A 110 -4.00 -9.39 -12.53
C LEU A 110 -4.98 -10.10 -13.41
N SER A 111 -5.92 -10.84 -12.84
CA SER A 111 -7.12 -11.29 -13.53
C SER A 111 -8.32 -10.78 -12.72
N SER A 112 -9.18 -9.98 -13.35
CA SER A 112 -10.38 -9.43 -12.70
C SER A 112 -11.50 -9.25 -13.72
N THR A 113 -12.68 -8.90 -13.23
CA THR A 113 -13.86 -8.59 -14.05
C THR A 113 -14.31 -7.18 -13.75
N VAL A 114 -14.61 -6.42 -14.80
CA VAL A 114 -15.10 -5.05 -14.70
C VAL A 114 -16.52 -4.99 -15.25
N ALA A 115 -17.42 -4.37 -14.49
CA ALA A 115 -18.75 -4.12 -15.00
C ALA A 115 -18.71 -2.88 -15.88
N VAL A 116 -19.12 -3.06 -17.12
CA VAL A 116 -19.12 -2.06 -18.17
C VAL A 116 -20.57 -1.78 -18.55
N SER A 117 -21.06 -0.59 -18.20
CA SER A 117 -22.42 -0.18 -18.54
C SER A 117 -22.43 0.69 -19.78
N ARG A 118 -23.28 0.31 -20.74
CA ARG A 118 -23.55 1.09 -21.96
C ARG A 118 -24.88 1.82 -21.83
N GLN A 119 -24.89 3.09 -22.21
CA GLN A 119 -26.11 3.89 -22.22
C GLN A 119 -27.20 3.21 -23.09
N GLY A 120 -28.28 2.77 -22.45
CA GLY A 120 -29.41 2.09 -23.10
C GLY A 120 -29.32 0.56 -23.24
N LEU A 121 -28.21 -0.07 -22.85
CA LEU A 121 -27.97 -1.53 -23.04
C LEU A 121 -27.71 -2.30 -21.74
N GLY A 122 -27.66 -1.62 -20.59
CA GLY A 122 -27.42 -2.23 -19.28
C GLY A 122 -25.95 -2.54 -18.99
N SER A 123 -25.69 -3.06 -17.79
CA SER A 123 -24.35 -3.41 -17.31
C SER A 123 -23.94 -4.81 -17.77
N GLN A 124 -22.77 -4.93 -18.39
CA GLN A 124 -22.16 -6.19 -18.83
C GLN A 124 -20.83 -6.41 -18.10
N SER A 125 -20.60 -7.59 -17.54
CA SER A 125 -19.33 -7.92 -16.88
C SER A 125 -18.33 -8.46 -17.91
N ILE A 126 -17.18 -7.80 -18.03
CA ILE A 126 -16.13 -8.17 -18.98
C ILE A 126 -14.90 -8.61 -18.19
N PRO A 127 -14.39 -9.84 -18.37
CA PRO A 127 -13.12 -10.24 -17.80
C PRO A 127 -11.97 -9.49 -18.48
N PHE A 128 -10.99 -9.07 -17.68
CA PHE A 128 -9.75 -8.50 -18.19
C PHE A 128 -8.57 -9.02 -17.37
N ALA A 129 -7.44 -9.14 -18.04
CA ALA A 129 -6.19 -9.45 -17.38
C ALA A 129 -5.14 -8.39 -17.71
N CYS A 130 -4.22 -8.17 -16.78
CA CYS A 130 -3.02 -7.38 -16.98
C CYS A 130 -1.82 -8.19 -16.57
N GLN A 131 -0.70 -7.93 -17.24
CA GLN A 131 0.59 -8.48 -16.86
C GLN A 131 1.60 -7.35 -16.82
N SER A 132 2.48 -7.34 -15.82
CA SER A 132 3.68 -6.51 -15.83
C SER A 132 4.88 -7.33 -16.28
N ASP A 133 5.75 -6.72 -17.08
CA ASP A 133 7.02 -7.32 -17.46
C ASP A 133 8.11 -7.09 -16.40
N ALA A 134 9.31 -7.61 -16.68
CA ALA A 134 10.49 -7.47 -15.84
C ALA A 134 11.02 -6.01 -15.74
N ASN A 135 10.48 -5.09 -16.55
CA ASN A 135 10.76 -3.65 -16.48
C ASN A 135 9.67 -2.88 -15.71
N GLY A 136 8.64 -3.57 -15.20
CA GLY A 136 7.49 -2.95 -14.55
C GLY A 136 6.48 -2.34 -15.53
N LYS A 137 6.61 -2.58 -16.85
CA LYS A 137 5.66 -2.11 -17.85
C LYS A 137 4.41 -2.98 -17.79
N VAL A 138 3.25 -2.35 -17.62
CA VAL A 138 1.94 -3.02 -17.56
C VAL A 138 1.32 -3.10 -18.94
N THR A 139 0.87 -4.29 -19.33
CA THR A 139 0.16 -4.54 -20.58
C THR A 139 -1.18 -5.20 -20.29
N LEU A 140 -2.23 -4.71 -20.94
CA LEU A 140 -3.54 -5.34 -20.93
C LEU A 140 -3.46 -6.63 -21.77
N VAL A 141 -3.66 -7.78 -21.13
CA VAL A 141 -3.79 -9.07 -21.79
C VAL A 141 -5.30 -9.30 -21.88
N GLN A 142 -5.92 -8.85 -22.97
CA GLN A 142 -7.35 -9.03 -23.13
C GLN A 142 -7.64 -10.54 -23.18
N GLN A 143 -8.27 -11.06 -22.11
CA GLN A 143 -8.84 -12.39 -22.15
C GLN A 143 -10.06 -12.30 -23.07
N SER A 144 -9.85 -12.65 -24.35
CA SER A 144 -10.94 -12.97 -25.24
C SER A 144 -11.88 -13.89 -24.47
N ALA A 145 -13.10 -13.44 -24.20
CA ALA A 145 -14.12 -14.31 -23.62
C ALA A 145 -14.15 -15.61 -24.42
N PRO A 146 -14.32 -16.78 -23.77
CA PRO A 146 -14.50 -18.02 -24.52
C PRO A 146 -15.65 -17.79 -25.51
N GLN A 147 -15.34 -17.89 -26.81
CA GLN A 147 -16.36 -18.00 -27.83
C GLN A 147 -17.16 -19.26 -27.50
N GLN A 148 -18.37 -19.09 -26.99
CA GLN A 148 -19.40 -20.13 -27.03
C GLN A 148 -20.33 -19.85 -28.20
#